data_AF-A0A9Q3E9B2-F1
#
_entry.id   AF-A0A9Q3E9B2-F1
#
_cell.length_a   1.000
_cell.length_b   1.000
_cell.length_c   1.000
_cell.angle_alpha   90.00
_cell.angle_beta   90.00
_cell.angle_gamma   90.00
#
_symmetry.space_group_name_H-M   'P 1'
#
loop_
_entity.id
_entity.type
_entity.pdbx_description
1 polymer ?
#
loop_
_entity_poly.entity_id
_entity_poly.type
_entity_poly.pdbx_seq_one_letter_code
_entity_poly.pdbx_strand_id
1 'polypeptide(L)' 'MRKNRPDFSIGEEHLGNTRDHDRELYIDLERPYPPMFRRPPYPESLENRREIEKHVNEILDMDVIRKIGHKEMGCV' A
#
# COMPACT_ATOMS: atom_id res chain seq x y z
N MET A 1 -4.30 19.75 30.85
CA MET A 1 -4.21 19.43 29.40
C MET A 1 -2.79 18.98 29.09
N ARG A 2 -2.61 17.79 28.48
CA ARG A 2 -1.30 17.15 28.22
C ARG A 2 -0.53 17.89 27.11
N LYS A 3 0.77 18.17 27.35
CA LYS A 3 1.64 19.04 26.54
C LYS A 3 2.28 18.38 25.30
N ASN A 4 2.05 17.10 25.05
CA ASN A 4 2.77 16.32 24.01
C ASN A 4 1.83 15.76 22.93
N ARG A 5 0.87 16.54 22.44
CA ARG A 5 -0.09 16.04 21.43
C ARG A 5 0.50 15.63 20.07
N PRO A 6 1.59 16.22 19.53
CA PRO A 6 2.05 15.86 18.18
C PRO A 6 2.78 14.52 18.10
N ASP A 7 3.22 13.95 19.24
CA ASP A 7 4.00 12.70 19.25
C ASP A 7 3.12 11.43 19.24
N PHE A 8 1.80 11.59 19.37
CA PHE A 8 0.86 10.47 19.41
C PHE A 8 -0.08 10.57 18.22
N SER A 9 -0.35 9.43 17.58
CA SER A 9 -1.30 9.27 16.47
C SER A 9 -2.77 9.37 16.94
N ILE A 10 -3.11 10.43 17.68
CA ILE A 10 -4.44 10.68 18.27
C ILE A 10 -5.26 11.66 17.37
N GLY A 11 -4.70 12.12 16.25
CA GLY A 11 -5.28 13.14 15.37
C GLY A 11 -5.77 12.64 14.01
N GLU A 12 -6.44 13.54 13.28
CA GLU A 12 -6.86 13.44 11.87
C GLU A 12 -5.68 13.61 10.88
N GLU A 13 -4.46 13.71 11.38
CA GLU A 13 -3.26 13.89 10.57
C GLU A 13 -2.87 12.57 9.90
N HIS A 14 -2.80 12.59 8.57
CA HIS A 14 -2.47 11.40 7.80
C HIS A 14 -1.05 10.92 8.09
N LEU A 15 -0.89 9.60 8.25
CA LEU A 15 0.41 8.94 8.33
C LEU A 15 1.18 9.24 7.04
N GLY A 16 2.34 9.93 7.10
CA GLY A 16 3.17 10.09 5.89
C GLY A 16 3.96 11.37 5.73
N ASN A 17 3.94 12.32 6.67
CA ASN A 17 4.78 13.53 6.56
C ASN A 17 6.29 13.28 6.84
N THR A 18 6.75 12.03 6.70
CA THR A 18 8.16 11.68 6.85
C THR A 18 8.83 11.72 5.49
N ARG A 19 9.65 12.76 5.28
CA ARG A 19 10.49 12.90 4.08
C ARG A 19 11.58 11.81 4.08
N ASP A 20 11.90 11.27 2.90
CA ASP A 20 13.10 10.44 2.62
C ASP A 20 13.04 8.93 2.96
N HIS A 21 11.91 8.26 2.71
CA HIS A 21 11.78 6.79 2.88
C HIS A 21 11.71 5.98 1.58
N ASP A 22 11.98 6.58 0.43
CA ASP A 22 12.05 5.85 -0.83
C ASP A 22 13.20 4.83 -0.76
N ARG A 23 12.86 3.55 -0.94
CA ARG A 23 13.84 2.46 -0.96
C ARG A 23 13.84 1.78 -2.31
N GLU A 24 15.04 1.63 -2.86
CA GLU A 24 15.27 0.75 -4.01
C GLU A 24 15.42 -0.69 -3.50
N LEU A 25 14.58 -1.59 -4.01
CA LEU A 25 14.65 -3.02 -3.73
C LEU A 25 15.25 -3.73 -4.93
N TYR A 26 16.41 -4.35 -4.73
CA TYR A 26 17.08 -5.17 -5.74
C TYR A 26 16.66 -6.63 -5.55
N ILE A 27 16.33 -7.32 -6.65
CA ILE A 27 15.98 -8.73 -6.65
C ILE A 27 17.21 -9.51 -7.15
N ASP A 28 17.72 -10.43 -6.33
CA ASP A 28 18.86 -11.31 -6.65
C ASP A 28 18.46 -12.46 -7.60
N LEU A 29 17.75 -12.17 -8.69
CA LEU A 29 17.32 -13.16 -9.68
C LEU A 29 17.81 -12.77 -11.07
N GLU A 30 18.49 -13.70 -11.74
CA GLU A 30 18.86 -13.58 -13.14
C GLU A 30 17.64 -13.85 -14.04
N ARG A 31 17.53 -13.12 -15.16
CA ARG A 31 16.43 -13.29 -16.13
C ARG A 31 16.48 -14.68 -16.79
N PRO A 32 15.32 -15.25 -17.21
CA PRO A 32 13.99 -14.66 -17.15
C PRO A 32 13.40 -14.79 -15.74
N TYR A 33 12.88 -13.67 -15.21
CA TYR A 33 12.10 -13.68 -13.98
C TYR A 33 11.06 -14.80 -14.08
N PRO A 34 10.82 -15.59 -13.02
CA PRO A 34 9.69 -16.49 -13.03
C PRO A 34 8.45 -15.68 -13.41
N PRO A 35 7.62 -16.16 -14.36
CA PRO A 35 6.40 -15.45 -14.72
C PRO A 35 5.66 -15.17 -13.42
N MET A 36 5.42 -13.89 -13.13
CA MET A 36 4.73 -13.46 -11.91
C MET A 36 3.57 -14.43 -11.68
N PHE A 37 3.64 -15.20 -10.60
CA PHE A 37 2.54 -16.08 -10.22
C PHE A 37 1.39 -15.18 -9.79
N ARG A 38 0.66 -14.63 -10.76
CA ARG A 38 -0.63 -13.99 -10.52
C ARG A 38 -1.57 -15.11 -10.12
N ARG A 39 -1.56 -15.40 -8.82
CA ARG A 39 -2.60 -16.19 -8.22
C ARG A 39 -3.86 -15.34 -8.30
N PRO A 40 -5.01 -15.93 -8.70
CA PRO A 40 -6.27 -15.21 -8.56
C PRO A 40 -6.41 -14.81 -7.08
N PRO A 41 -7.01 -13.65 -6.79
CA PRO A 41 -7.33 -13.31 -5.40
C PRO A 41 -8.16 -14.43 -4.80
N TYR A 42 -7.86 -14.77 -3.55
CA TYR A 42 -8.60 -15.80 -2.84
C TYR A 42 -10.06 -15.35 -2.70
N PRO A 43 -11.05 -16.26 -2.88
CA PRO A 43 -12.45 -15.89 -2.72
C PRO A 43 -12.72 -15.41 -1.30
N GLU A 44 -13.34 -14.25 -1.19
CA GLU A 44 -13.71 -13.62 0.08
C GLU A 44 -15.23 -13.57 0.24
N SER A 45 -15.70 -13.51 1.49
CA SER A 45 -17.13 -13.30 1.76
C SER A 45 -17.53 -11.85 1.41
N LEU A 46 -18.81 -11.63 1.08
CA LEU A 46 -19.32 -10.31 0.73
C LEU A 46 -19.18 -9.29 1.87
N GLU A 47 -19.35 -9.74 3.10
CA GLU A 47 -19.17 -8.91 4.30
C GLU A 47 -17.72 -8.50 4.47
N ASN A 48 -16.80 -9.47 4.37
CA ASN A 48 -15.37 -9.22 4.46
C ASN A 48 -14.89 -8.27 3.36
N ARG A 49 -15.37 -8.46 2.14
CA ARG A 49 -15.04 -7.59 1.01
C ARG A 49 -15.41 -6.14 1.29
N ARG A 50 -16.61 -5.87 1.84
CA ARG A 50 -17.09 -4.51 2.12
C ARG A 50 -16.23 -3.79 3.16
N GLU A 51 -15.87 -4.49 4.23
CA GLU A 51 -15.00 -3.92 5.27
C GLU A 51 -13.58 -3.67 4.74
N ILE A 52 -13.05 -4.59 3.93
CA ILE A 52 -11.76 -4.39 3.26
C ILE A 52 -11.82 -3.17 2.33
N GLU A 53 -12.88 -3.04 1.51
CA GLU A 53 -13.04 -1.93 0.57
C GLU A 53 -13.03 -0.57 1.29
N LYS A 54 -13.68 -0.49 2.47
CA LYS A 54 -13.66 0.71 3.30
C LYS A 54 -12.24 1.09 3.70
N HIS A 55 -11.46 0.15 4.24
CA HIS A 55 -10.08 0.41 4.66
C HIS A 55 -9.15 0.70 3.47
N VAL A 56 -9.36 0.04 2.34
CA VAL A 56 -8.60 0.32 1.11
C VAL A 56 -8.84 1.76 0.66
N ASN A 57 -10.08 2.26 0.71
CA ASN A 57 -10.38 3.65 0.37
C ASN A 57 -9.73 4.63 1.35
N GLU A 58 -9.77 4.36 2.66
CA GLU A 58 -9.07 5.18 3.66
C GLU A 58 -7.56 5.29 3.35
N ILE A 59 -6.92 4.18 2.94
CA ILE A 59 -5.50 4.14 2.63
C ILE A 59 -5.18 4.83 1.28
N LEU A 60 -6.10 4.76 0.31
CA LEU A 60 -6.01 5.53 -0.95
C LEU A 60 -6.08 7.04 -0.69
N ASP A 61 -6.98 7.48 0.17
CA ASP A 61 -7.13 8.90 0.54
C ASP A 61 -5.89 9.44 1.27
N MET A 62 -5.19 8.57 2.01
CA MET A 62 -3.90 8.88 2.66
C MET A 62 -2.70 8.88 1.70
N ASP A 63 -2.89 8.58 0.41
CA ASP A 63 -1.83 8.46 -0.61
C ASP A 63 -0.73 7.43 -0.27
N VAL A 64 -1.05 6.45 0.57
CA VAL A 64 -0.13 5.36 0.96
C VAL A 64 -0.07 4.26 -0.11
N ILE A 65 -1.19 4.04 -0.82
CA ILE A 65 -1.27 3.13 -1.96
C ILE A 65 -1.80 3.88 -3.18
N ARG A 66 -1.39 3.44 -4.38
CA ARG A 66 -1.85 4.01 -5.65
C ARG A 66 -2.20 2.92 -6.66
N LYS A 67 -3.07 3.27 -7.60
CA LYS A 67 -3.42 2.37 -8.72
C LYS A 67 -2.28 2.32 -9.74
N ILE A 68 -1.69 1.15 -9.92
CA ILE A 68 -0.65 0.89 -10.93
C ILE A 68 -1.31 0.29 -12.18
N GLY A 69 -0.96 0.82 -13.36
CA GLY A 69 -1.50 0.37 -14.63
C GLY A 69 -0.82 -0.91 -15.14
N HIS A 70 -1.53 -1.71 -15.96
CA HIS A 70 -0.99 -2.92 -16.59
C HIS A 70 0.28 -2.67 -17.43
N LYS A 71 0.50 -1.44 -17.93
CA LYS A 71 1.69 -1.07 -18.71
C LYS A 71 2.93 -0.80 -17.84
N GLU A 72 2.76 -0.50 -16.56
CA GLU A 72 3.86 -0.23 -15.63
C GLU A 72 4.42 -1.52 -15.00
N MET A 73 3.66 -2.62 -15.04
CA MET A 73 4.09 -3.92 -14.51
C MET A 73 5.05 -4.69 -15.45
N GLY A 74 5.35 -4.15 -16.63
CA GLY A 74 6.15 -4.81 -17.68
C GLY A 74 7.38 -4.03 -18.13
N CYS A 75 7.70 -2.91 -17.50
CA CYS A 75 8.86 -2.09 -17.84
C CYS A 75 9.90 -2.13 -16.72
N VAL A 76 10.59 -3.27 -16.57
CA VAL A 76 12.02 -3.35 -16.23
C VAL A 76 12.58 -4.56 -16.94
#